data_AF-A0A6M1PLB8-F1
#
_entry.id   AF-A0A6M1PLB8-F1
#
_cell.length_a   1.000
_cell.length_b   1.000
_cell.length_c   1.000
_cell.angle_alpha   90.00
_cell.angle_beta   90.00
_cell.angle_gamma   90.00
#
_symmetry.space_group_name_H-M   'P 1'
#
loop_
_entity.id
_entity.type
_entity.pdbx_description
1 polymer ?
#
loop_
_entity_poly.entity_id
_entity_poly.type
_entity_poly.pdbx_seq_one_letter_code
_entity_poly.pdbx_strand_id
1 'polypeptide(L)' 'MSRRLTGTIFVFISAFLHAVRYISAAIFGSSTVSWNKEIFESLLASVGNKLEFGANLCMVIGIIYLIWAEVEGKKKK' A
#
# COMPACT_ATOMS: atom_id res chain seq x y z
N MET A 1 17.50 3.98 15.44
CA MET A 1 16.27 3.23 15.12
C MET A 1 16.64 1.83 14.64
N SER A 2 15.92 0.79 15.07
CA SER A 2 16.14 -0.56 14.54
C SER A 2 15.68 -0.60 13.08
N ARG A 3 16.53 -1.12 12.17
CA ARG A 3 16.18 -1.25 10.74
C ARG A 3 14.88 -2.04 10.52
N ARG A 4 14.56 -2.91 11.49
CA ARG A 4 13.26 -3.62 11.62
C ARG A 4 12.07 -2.67 11.70
N LEU A 5 12.14 -1.65 12.56
CA LEU A 5 11.04 -0.68 12.72
C LEU A 5 10.82 0.13 11.44
N THR A 6 11.91 0.55 10.78
CA THR A 6 11.86 1.27 9.51
C THR A 6 11.19 0.43 8.42
N GLY A 7 11.58 -0.84 8.27
CA GLY A 7 10.96 -1.76 7.30
C GLY A 7 9.47 -1.99 7.55
N THR A 8 9.07 -2.21 8.81
CA THR A 8 7.65 -2.38 9.17
C THR A 8 6.81 -1.13 8.87
N ILE A 9 7.34 0.07 9.15
CA ILE A 9 6.65 1.34 8.85
C ILE A 9 6.44 1.49 7.35
N PHE A 10 7.44 1.17 6.51
CA PHE A 10 7.30 1.24 5.06
C PHE A 10 6.23 0.28 4.52
N VAL A 11 6.18 -0.95 5.03
CA VAL A 11 5.13 -1.92 4.66
C VAL A 11 3.75 -1.43 5.13
N PHE A 12 3.66 -0.88 6.35
CA PHE A 12 2.41 -0.34 6.89
C PHE A 12 1.90 0.84 6.05
N ILE A 13 2.79 1.77 5.67
CA ILE A 13 2.45 2.89 4.78
C ILE A 13 1.93 2.38 3.43
N SER A 14 2.57 1.36 2.85
CA SER A 14 2.10 0.75 1.60
C SER A 14 0.68 0.18 1.73
N ALA A 15 0.44 -0.63 2.76
CA ALA A 15 -0.88 -1.22 3.02
C ALA A 15 -1.95 -0.13 3.26
N PHE A 16 -1.57 0.93 3.99
CA PHE A 16 -2.43 2.08 4.23
C PHE A 16 -2.78 2.81 2.93
N LEU A 17 -1.82 3.07 2.04
CA LEU A 17 -2.10 3.69 0.74
C LEU A 17 -3.06 2.86 -0.11
N HIS A 18 -2.92 1.53 -0.12
CA HIS A 18 -3.87 0.65 -0.80
C HIS A 18 -5.26 0.73 -0.18
N ALA A 19 -5.36 0.68 1.15
CA ALA A 19 -6.64 0.79 1.85
C ALA A 19 -7.34 2.13 1.52
N VAL A 20 -6.61 3.24 1.54
CA VAL A 20 -7.14 4.57 1.22
C VAL A 20 -7.68 4.65 -0.21
N ARG A 21 -7.04 3.98 -1.19
CA ARG A 21 -7.58 3.89 -2.56
C ARG A 21 -8.94 3.20 -2.61
N TYR A 22 -9.07 2.04 -1.95
CA TYR A 22 -10.34 1.31 -1.92
C TYR A 22 -11.43 2.06 -1.14
N ILE A 23 -11.06 2.69 -0.01
CA ILE A 23 -11.99 3.51 0.79
C ILE A 23 -12.47 4.72 -0.01
N SER A 24 -11.58 5.41 -0.74
CA SER A 24 -11.95 6.57 -1.56
C SER A 24 -12.92 6.18 -2.68
N ALA A 25 -12.67 5.05 -3.36
CA ALA A 25 -13.57 4.52 -4.37
C ALA A 25 -14.93 4.11 -3.77
N ALA A 26 -14.95 3.56 -2.55
CA ALA A 26 -16.18 3.18 -1.86
C ALA A 26 -16.99 4.40 -1.41
N ILE A 27 -16.35 5.45 -0.89
CA ILE A 27 -17.01 6.70 -0.49
C ILE A 27 -17.67 7.34 -1.70
N PHE A 28 -16.95 7.48 -2.81
CA PHE A 28 -17.53 7.99 -4.06
C PHE A 28 -18.62 7.07 -4.60
N GLY A 29 -18.42 5.75 -4.56
CA GLY A 29 -19.44 4.79 -4.99
C GLY A 29 -20.72 4.87 -4.17
N SER A 30 -20.64 5.22 -2.88
CA SER A 30 -21.80 5.35 -2.00
C SER A 30 -22.74 6.50 -2.36
N SER A 31 -22.27 7.50 -3.13
CA SER A 31 -23.12 8.60 -3.61
C SER A 31 -23.92 8.25 -4.86
N THR A 32 -23.66 7.07 -5.46
CA THR A 32 -24.36 6.61 -6.66
C THR A 32 -25.56 5.74 -6.28
N VAL A 33 -26.70 5.96 -6.97
CA VAL A 33 -28.01 5.36 -6.68
C VAL A 33 -28.02 3.82 -6.83
N SER A 34 -27.05 3.27 -7.57
CA SER A 34 -26.91 1.82 -7.76
C SER A 34 -25.43 1.47 -7.86
N TRP A 35 -24.96 0.54 -7.03
CA TRP A 35 -23.60 0.02 -7.14
C TRP A 35 -23.41 -0.65 -8.51
N ASN A 36 -22.45 -0.17 -9.30
CA ASN A 36 -22.05 -0.78 -10.56
C ASN A 36 -20.54 -1.02 -10.55
N LYS A 37 -20.14 -2.28 -10.83
CA LYS A 37 -18.75 -2.72 -10.90
C LYS A 37 -17.92 -1.90 -11.89
N GLU A 38 -18.48 -1.55 -13.04
CA GLU A 38 -17.79 -0.75 -14.08
C GLU A 38 -17.50 0.68 -13.60
N ILE A 39 -18.43 1.27 -12.84
CA ILE A 39 -18.25 2.60 -12.24
C ILE A 39 -17.18 2.54 -11.15
N PHE A 40 -17.17 1.49 -10.33
CA PHE A 40 -16.16 1.31 -9.30
C PHE A 40 -14.76 1.09 -9.89
N GLU A 41 -14.64 0.30 -10.95
CA GLU A 41 -13.37 0.10 -11.66
C GLU A 41 -12.88 1.37 -12.35
N SER A 42 -13.78 2.16 -12.96
CA SER A 42 -13.40 3.45 -13.56
C SER A 42 -12.94 4.46 -12.49
N LEU A 43 -13.56 4.44 -11.31
CA LEU A 43 -13.09 5.24 -10.17
C LEU A 43 -11.75 4.76 -9.62
N LEU A 44 -11.53 3.44 -9.52
CA LEU A 44 -10.22 2.90 -9.15
C LEU A 44 -9.13 3.33 -10.14
N ALA A 45 -9.45 3.33 -11.44
CA ALA A 45 -8.56 3.81 -12.48
C ALA A 45 -8.33 5.33 -12.38
N SER A 46 -9.36 6.10 -12.00
CA SER A 46 -9.29 7.55 -11.83
C SER A 46 -8.54 8.00 -10.58
N VAL A 47 -8.52 7.20 -9.50
CA VAL A 47 -7.64 7.43 -8.32
C VAL A 47 -6.16 7.28 -8.72
N GLY A 48 -5.89 6.69 -9.89
CA GLY A 48 -4.66 6.87 -10.65
C GLY A 48 -3.63 5.78 -10.43
N ASN A 49 -3.12 5.23 -11.53
CA ASN A 49 -2.02 4.24 -11.58
C ASN A 49 -0.75 4.70 -10.83
N LYS A 50 -0.56 6.02 -10.65
CA LYS A 50 0.61 6.59 -9.97
C LYS A 50 0.63 6.24 -8.47
N LEU A 51 -0.54 6.21 -7.81
CA LEU A 51 -0.64 5.82 -6.40
C LEU A 51 -0.34 4.33 -6.22
N GLU A 52 -0.80 3.51 -7.16
CA GLU A 52 -0.53 2.06 -7.18
C GLU A 52 0.96 1.77 -7.36
N PHE A 53 1.58 2.47 -8.31
CA PHE A 53 3.00 2.32 -8.58
C PHE A 53 3.86 2.71 -7.36
N GLY A 54 3.52 3.85 -6.72
CA GLY A 54 4.21 4.30 -5.50
C GLY A 54 4.01 3.35 -4.31
N ALA A 55 2.79 2.85 -4.10
CA ALA A 55 2.50 1.87 -3.05
C ALA A 55 3.29 0.57 -3.28
N ASN A 56 3.25 0.03 -4.49
CA ASN A 56 3.99 -1.18 -4.84
C ASN A 56 5.51 -1.01 -4.66
N LEU A 57 6.05 0.16 -5.01
CA LEU A 57 7.47 0.46 -4.79
C LEU A 57 7.83 0.53 -3.30
N CYS A 58 6.99 1.19 -2.49
CA CYS A 58 7.15 1.22 -1.03
C CYS A 58 7.05 -0.18 -0.41
N MET A 59 6.19 -1.04 -0.93
CA MET A 59 6.09 -2.45 -0.51
C MET A 59 7.40 -3.19 -0.76
N VAL A 60 7.94 -3.10 -1.97
CA VAL A 60 9.21 -3.75 -2.35
C VAL A 60 10.35 -3.24 -1.46
N ILE A 61 10.47 -1.92 -1.28
CA ILE A 61 11.52 -1.31 -0.45
C ILE A 61 11.38 -1.75 1.01
N GLY A 62 10.15 -1.80 1.55
CA GLY A 62 9.87 -2.25 2.92
C GLY A 62 10.27 -3.70 3.16
N ILE A 63 9.97 -4.60 2.20
CA ILE A 63 10.36 -6.01 2.26
C ILE A 63 11.88 -6.17 2.22
N ILE A 64 12.57 -5.46 1.31
CA ILE A 64 14.03 -5.48 1.22
C ILE A 64 14.66 -5.06 2.57
N TYR A 65 14.14 -3.99 3.18
CA TYR A 65 14.64 -3.50 4.47
C TYR A 65 14.44 -4.50 5.61
N LEU A 66 13.30 -5.21 5.62
CA LEU A 66 13.01 -6.26 6.61
C LEU A 66 13.93 -7.47 6.45
N ILE A 67 14.13 -7.95 5.22
CA ILE A 67 15.06 -9.06 4.94
C ILE A 67 16.48 -8.67 5.37
N TRP A 68 16.92 -7.46 5.05
CA TRP A 68 18.26 -7.01 5.39
C TRP A 68 18.46 -6.91 6.91
N ALA A 69 17.44 -6.42 7.63
CA ALA A 69 17.44 -6.36 9.08
C ALA A 69 17.47 -7.76 9.72
N GLU A 70 16.82 -8.76 9.11
CA GLU A 70 16.83 -10.14 9.59
C GLU A 70 18.18 -10.82 9.34
N VAL A 71 18.80 -10.61 8.18
CA VAL A 71 20.15 -11.11 7.86
C VAL A 71 21.20 -10.52 8.80
N GLU A 72 21.12 -9.22 9.09
CA GLU A 72 22.06 -8.56 10.00
C GLU A 72 21.83 -9.00 11.46
N GLY A 73 20.58 -9.25 11.85
CA GLY A 73 20.24 -9.84 13.15
C GLY A 73 20.79 -11.26 13.31
N LYS A 74 20.74 -12.08 12.24
CA LYS A 74 21.34 -13.42 12.23
C LYS A 74 22.87 -13.41 12.23
N LYS A 75 23.51 -12.45 11.56
CA LYS A 75 24.98 -12.30 11.56
C LYS A 75 25.57 -11.87 12.90
N LYS A 76 24.78 -11.23 13.77
CA LYS A 76 25.21 -10.78 15.09
C LYS A 76 25.03 -11.83 16.20
N LYS A 77 24.44 -12.98 15.88
CA LYS A 77 24.24 -14.13 16.78
C LYS A 77 25.25 -15.21 16.47
#